data_AF-A0A958DZX8-F1
#
_entry.id   AF-A0A958DZX8-F1
#
_cell.length_a   1.000
_cell.length_b   1.000
_cell.length_c   1.000
_cell.angle_alpha   90.00
_cell.angle_beta   90.00
_cell.angle_gamma   90.00
#
_symmetry.space_group_name_H-M   'P 1'
#
loop_
_entity.id
_entity.type
_entity.pdbx_description
1 polymer ?
#
loop_
_entity_poly.entity_id
_entity_poly.type
_entity_poly.pdbx_seq_one_letter_code
_entity_poly.pdbx_strand_id
1 'polypeptide(L)' 'TAKPRLFVSSAASDDPVFRGPAVKWIQHWTVKTQVPWALKTITLDGHNHFSAAPEAFRQGLHWIFSNEN' A
#
# COMPACT_ATOMS: atom_id res chain seq x y z
N THR A 1 -12.06 -20.15 1.21
CA THR A 1 -12.13 -19.11 0.15
C THR A 1 -10.83 -18.32 0.16
N ALA A 2 -10.29 -17.96 -1.01
CA ALA A 2 -9.09 -17.12 -1.07
C ALA A 2 -9.39 -15.73 -0.47
N LYS A 3 -8.44 -15.17 0.30
CA LYS A 3 -8.60 -13.81 0.84
C LYS A 3 -8.54 -12.79 -0.30
N PRO A 4 -9.39 -11.76 -0.33
CA PRO A 4 -9.22 -10.63 -1.23
C PRO A 4 -7.84 -9.99 -1.04
N ARG A 5 -7.28 -9.44 -2.12
CA ARG A 5 -6.00 -8.73 -2.10
C ARG A 5 -6.21 -7.24 -1.87
N LEU A 6 -5.48 -6.67 -0.93
CA LEU A 6 -5.48 -5.25 -0.59
C LEU A 6 -4.07 -4.67 -0.81
N PHE A 7 -3.97 -3.70 -1.71
CA PHE A 7 -2.76 -2.94 -1.95
C PHE A 7 -2.89 -1.54 -1.33
N VAL A 8 -1.91 -1.13 -0.53
CA VAL A 8 -1.87 0.22 0.07
C VAL A 8 -0.48 0.81 -0.13
N SER A 9 -0.41 1.98 -0.75
CA SER A 9 0.84 2.72 -0.92
C SER A 9 0.84 4.04 -0.18
N SER A 10 2.03 4.56 0.13
CA SER A 10 2.24 5.92 0.65
C SER A 10 3.37 6.59 -0.14
N ALA A 11 3.20 7.86 -0.52
CA ALA A 11 4.23 8.57 -1.27
C ALA A 11 5.32 9.10 -0.32
N ALA A 12 6.59 8.90 -0.65
CA ALA A 12 7.71 9.30 0.22
C ALA A 12 7.78 10.82 0.42
N SER A 13 7.35 11.58 -0.60
CA SER A 13 7.38 13.05 -0.61
C SER A 13 6.03 13.68 -0.24
N ASP A 14 5.10 12.91 0.31
CA ASP A 14 3.88 13.48 0.92
C ASP A 14 4.25 14.35 2.12
N ASP A 15 3.42 15.38 2.35
CA ASP A 15 3.53 16.22 3.54
C ASP A 15 3.57 15.33 4.81
N PRO A 16 4.50 15.58 5.74
CA PRO A 16 4.62 14.81 6.98
C PRO A 16 3.29 14.61 7.73
N VAL A 17 2.37 15.58 7.65
CA VAL A 17 1.06 15.51 8.31
C VAL A 17 0.20 14.35 7.78
N PHE A 18 0.37 13.96 6.52
CA PHE A 18 -0.33 12.83 5.90
C PHE A 18 0.47 11.53 5.98
N ARG A 19 1.81 11.62 5.85
CA ARG A 19 2.69 10.45 5.89
C ARG A 19 2.68 9.76 7.25
N GLY A 20 2.69 10.54 8.35
CA GLY A 20 2.70 9.99 9.71
C GLY A 20 1.51 9.05 10.00
N PRO A 21 0.26 9.49 9.80
CA PRO A 21 -0.92 8.63 9.92
C PRO A 21 -0.90 7.42 8.99
N ALA A 22 -0.48 7.58 7.72
CA ALA A 22 -0.41 6.48 6.76
C ALA A 22 0.56 5.37 7.21
N VAL A 23 1.77 5.75 7.65
CA VAL A 23 2.77 4.82 8.17
C VAL A 23 2.26 4.09 9.41
N LYS A 24 1.59 4.80 10.34
CA LYS A 24 1.00 4.17 11.54
C LYS A 24 -0.07 3.13 11.17
N TRP A 25 -0.93 3.43 10.19
CA TRP A 25 -1.93 2.49 9.69
C TRP A 25 -1.25 1.26 9.07
N ILE A 26 -0.26 1.46 8.18
CA ILE A 26 0.48 0.37 7.54
C ILE A 26 1.13 -0.54 8.58
N GLN A 27 1.81 0.03 9.58
CA GLN A 27 2.46 -0.73 10.66
C GLN A 27 1.44 -1.55 11.46
N HIS A 28 0.30 -0.95 11.82
CA HIS A 28 -0.74 -1.61 12.61
C HIS A 28 -1.30 -2.86 11.91
N TRP A 29 -1.48 -2.82 10.59
CA TRP A 29 -2.08 -3.93 9.85
C TRP A 29 -1.06 -4.94 9.33
N THR A 30 0.19 -4.55 9.09
CA THR A 30 1.24 -5.46 8.61
C THR A 30 1.55 -6.57 9.61
N VAL A 31 1.46 -6.28 10.92
CA VAL A 31 1.77 -7.27 11.98
C VAL A 31 0.60 -8.18 12.36
N LYS A 32 -0.60 -7.94 11.83
CA LYS A 32 -1.80 -8.73 12.17
C LYS A 32 -1.94 -9.92 11.23
N THR A 33 -1.98 -11.12 11.81
CA THR A 33 -2.15 -12.38 11.06
C THR A 33 -3.62 -12.72 10.76
N GLN A 34 -4.54 -12.27 11.62
CA GLN A 34 -5.99 -12.50 11.50
C GLN A 34 -6.69 -11.31 10.84
N VAL A 35 -6.39 -11.08 9.57
CA VAL A 35 -7.05 -10.08 8.71
C VAL A 35 -7.82 -10.74 7.57
N PRO A 36 -8.91 -10.12 7.07
CA PRO A 36 -9.73 -10.72 6.02
C PRO A 36 -9.10 -10.60 4.63
N TRP A 37 -7.98 -9.89 4.47
CA TRP A 37 -7.27 -9.68 3.20
C TRP A 37 -5.82 -10.19 3.24
N ALA A 38 -5.25 -10.45 2.06
CA ALA A 38 -3.80 -10.47 1.87
C ALA A 38 -3.34 -9.02 1.63
N LEU A 39 -2.39 -8.53 2.43
CA LEU A 39 -1.96 -7.12 2.40
C LEU A 39 -0.58 -7.00 1.74
N LYS A 40 -0.47 -6.09 0.76
CA LYS A 40 0.81 -5.58 0.25
C LYS A 40 0.89 -4.09 0.51
N THR A 41 2.00 -3.65 1.09
CA THR A 41 2.27 -2.23 1.33
C THR A 41 3.58 -1.81 0.67
N ILE A 42 3.60 -0.60 0.09
CA ILE A 42 4.77 -0.04 -0.59
C ILE A 42 4.89 1.46 -0.30
N THR A 43 6.09 1.92 0.01
CA THR A 43 6.42 3.36 -0.04
C THR A 43 6.91 3.71 -1.44
N LEU A 44 6.32 4.73 -2.06
CA LEU A 44 6.64 5.16 -3.41
C LEU A 44 7.70 6.26 -3.36
N ASP A 45 8.96 5.86 -3.54
CA ASP A 45 10.11 6.78 -3.57
C ASP A 45 10.03 7.73 -4.77
N GLY A 46 10.35 9.01 -4.56
CA GLY A 46 10.28 10.04 -5.60
C GLY A 46 8.87 10.53 -5.94
N HIS A 47 7.81 9.96 -5.33
CA HIS A 47 6.43 10.39 -5.54
C HIS A 47 5.91 11.29 -4.42
N ASN A 48 4.96 12.15 -4.77
CA ASN A 48 4.14 12.98 -3.90
C ASN A 48 2.65 12.70 -4.15
N HIS A 49 1.76 13.40 -3.44
CA HIS A 49 0.32 13.16 -3.49
C HIS A 49 -0.27 13.06 -4.90
N PHE A 50 0.13 13.98 -5.79
CA PHE A 50 -0.39 14.01 -7.16
C PHE A 50 0.21 12.91 -8.04
N SER A 51 1.52 12.71 -7.95
CA SER A 51 2.26 11.74 -8.78
C SER A 51 2.14 10.30 -8.32
N ALA A 52 1.67 10.06 -7.08
CA ALA A 52 1.56 8.72 -6.51
C ALA A 52 0.42 7.90 -7.11
N ALA A 53 -0.69 8.52 -7.49
CA ALA A 53 -1.88 7.81 -7.99
C ALA A 53 -1.59 6.90 -9.22
N PRO A 54 -0.94 7.38 -10.30
CA PRO A 54 -0.64 6.51 -11.45
C PRO A 54 0.34 5.39 -11.11
N GLU A 55 1.33 5.64 -10.26
CA GLU A 55 2.30 4.62 -9.87
C GLU A 55 1.69 3.55 -8.95
N ALA A 56 0.87 3.98 -7.99
CA ALA A 56 0.10 3.08 -7.14
C ALA A 56 -0.83 2.19 -7.96
N PHE A 57 -1.48 2.74 -8.98
CA PHE A 57 -2.32 1.97 -9.90
C PHE A 57 -1.51 0.91 -10.66
N ARG A 58 -0.38 1.31 -11.26
CA ARG A 58 0.49 0.42 -12.01
C ARG A 58 1.00 -0.74 -11.14
N GLN A 59 1.63 -0.44 -10.01
CA GLN A 59 2.18 -1.46 -9.11
C GLN A 59 1.08 -2.31 -8.46
N GLY A 60 -0.01 -1.68 -8.02
CA GLY A 60 -1.12 -2.33 -7.36
C GLY A 60 -1.83 -3.33 -8.26
N LEU A 61 -2.14 -2.96 -9.50
CA LEU A 61 -2.75 -3.88 -10.46
C LEU A 61 -1.85 -5.07 -10.80
N HIS A 62 -0.55 -4.82 -11.02
CA HIS A 62 0.39 -5.90 -11.26
C HIS A 62 0.37 -6.91 -10.11
N TRP A 63 0.44 -6.45 -8.86
CA TRP A 63 0.42 -7.36 -7.71
C TRP A 63 -0.94 -8.06 -7.54
N ILE A 64 -2.05 -7.32 -7.62
CA ILE A 64 -3.41 -7.87 -7.44
C ILE A 64 -3.68 -9.02 -8.41
N PHE A 65 -3.22 -8.92 -9.65
CA PHE A 65 -3.42 -9.95 -10.68
C PHE A 65 -2.23 -10.88 -10.91
N SER A 66 -1.14 -10.72 -10.15
CA SER A 66 0.02 -11.62 -10.21
C SER A 66 -0.28 -13.00 -9.61
N ASN A 67 0.58 -13.97 -9.88
CA ASN A 67 0.57 -15.26 -9.16
C ASN A 67 1.42 -15.23 -7.87
N GLU A 68 1.87 -14.05 -7.43
CA GLU A 68 2.66 -13.91 -6.20
C GLU A 68 1.75 -14.08 -4.97
N ASN A 69 2.18 -14.92 -4.03
CA ASN A 69 1.51 -15.14 -2.74
C ASN A 69 2.31 -14.49 -1.62
#